data_AF-A0A9D1BVV9-F1
#
_entry.id   AF-A0A9D1BVV9-F1
#
_cell.length_a   1.000
_cell.length_b   1.000
_cell.length_c   1.000
_cell.angle_alpha   90.00
_cell.angle_beta   90.00
_cell.angle_gamma   90.00
#
_symmetry.space_group_name_H-M   'P 1'
#
loop_
_entity.id
_entity.type
_entity.pdbx_description
1 polymer ?
#
loop_
_entity_poly.entity_id
_entity_poly.type
_entity_poly.pdbx_seq_one_letter_code
_entity_poly.pdbx_strand_id
1 'polypeptide(L)'
;MVLINQGKKILEGAVHDIKNQFKENLFFLQFEGTLPADIKEKFRLTEEKEHSITVQLPNKNSSNELLSHLLRAGIHIQSFHEILPSLNEIFIQQVGVSNE
;
A
#
# COMPACT_ATOMS: atom_id res chain seq x y z
N MET A 1 -5.24 11.37 -18.80
CA MET A 1 -3.81 11.56 -19.12
C MET A 1 -3.34 10.36 -19.93
N VAL A 2 -2.31 10.54 -20.77
CA VAL A 2 -1.73 9.45 -21.58
C VAL A 2 -0.23 9.41 -21.32
N LEU A 3 0.30 8.24 -20.96
CA LEU A 3 1.74 7.97 -20.86
C LEU A 3 2.20 7.25 -22.12
N ILE A 4 3.20 7.82 -22.79
CA ILE A 4 3.76 7.30 -24.06
C ILE A 4 5.22 6.94 -23.82
N ASN A 5 5.62 5.75 -24.24
CA ASN A 5 7.02 5.35 -24.32
C ASN A 5 7.33 4.91 -25.75
N GLN A 6 8.42 5.42 -26.34
CA GLN A 6 8.86 5.09 -27.71
C GLN A 6 7.73 5.11 -28.77
N GLY A 7 6.79 6.07 -28.68
CA GLY A 7 5.68 6.19 -29.61
C GLY A 7 4.53 5.19 -29.41
N LYS A 8 4.60 4.30 -28.42
CA LYS A 8 3.50 3.41 -28.03
C LYS A 8 2.79 3.94 -26.78
N LYS A 9 1.46 3.84 -26.78
CA LYS A 9 0.61 4.19 -25.65
C LYS A 9 0.76 3.13 -24.57
N ILE A 10 1.25 3.51 -23.38
CA ILE A 10 1.52 2.58 -22.28
C ILE A 10 0.39 2.60 -21.25
N LEU A 11 -0.16 3.77 -20.92
CA LEU A 11 -1.31 3.92 -20.02
C LEU A 11 -2.23 5.03 -20.54
N GLU A 12 -3.54 4.81 -20.41
CA GLU A 12 -4.58 5.78 -20.73
C GLU A 12 -5.69 5.72 -19.67
N GLY A 13 -6.11 6.88 -19.17
CA GLY A 13 -7.20 6.98 -18.20
C GLY A 13 -7.06 8.17 -17.24
N ALA A 14 -7.94 8.23 -16.25
CA ALA A 14 -7.77 9.16 -15.13
C ALA A 14 -6.62 8.65 -14.22
N VAL A 15 -5.84 9.59 -13.68
CA VAL A 15 -4.69 9.26 -12.80
C VAL A 15 -5.12 8.39 -11.62
N HIS A 16 -6.31 8.67 -11.07
CA HIS A 16 -6.87 7.89 -9.97
C HIS A 16 -7.09 6.43 -10.37
N ASP A 17 -7.69 6.17 -11.54
CA ASP A 17 -7.98 4.81 -12.01
C ASP A 17 -6.68 4.04 -12.27
N ILE A 18 -5.69 4.70 -12.88
CA ILE A 18 -4.38 4.10 -13.12
C ILE A 18 -3.74 3.70 -11.79
N LYS A 19 -3.70 4.59 -10.80
CA LYS A 19 -3.15 4.25 -9.48
C LYS A 19 -3.88 3.10 -8.79
N ASN A 20 -5.20 3.02 -8.94
CA ASN A 20 -5.98 1.92 -8.39
C ASN A 20 -5.73 0.58 -9.10
N GLN A 21 -5.50 0.59 -10.42
CA GLN A 21 -5.21 -0.65 -11.17
C GLN A 21 -3.89 -1.29 -10.73
N PHE A 22 -2.92 -0.48 -10.34
CA PHE A 22 -1.58 -0.93 -9.94
C PHE A 22 -1.38 -0.97 -8.43
N LYS A 23 -2.44 -0.82 -7.63
CA LYS A 23 -2.31 -0.78 -6.17
C LYS A 23 -1.86 -2.13 -5.61
N GLU A 24 -0.94 -2.08 -4.65
CA GLU A 24 -0.34 -3.26 -4.03
C GLU A 24 -1.00 -3.64 -2.68
N ASN A 25 -2.11 -2.97 -2.33
CA ASN A 25 -2.79 -3.07 -1.03
C ASN A 25 -1.82 -2.83 0.15
N LEU A 26 -0.94 -1.84 -0.01
CA LEU A 26 -0.06 -1.36 1.03
C LEU A 26 -0.80 -0.32 1.88
N PHE A 27 -0.69 -0.43 3.20
CA PHE A 27 -1.29 0.50 4.13
C PHE A 27 -0.23 1.02 5.09
N PHE A 28 -0.20 2.33 5.24
CA PHE A 28 0.57 3.00 6.27
C PHE A 28 -0.28 3.16 7.52
N LEU A 29 0.30 2.85 8.67
CA LEU A 29 -0.31 3.05 9.96
C LEU A 29 0.67 3.71 10.92
N GLN A 30 0.26 4.80 11.54
CA GLN A 30 0.98 5.47 12.62
C GLN A 30 0.22 5.33 13.93
N PHE A 31 0.93 4.99 15.00
CA PHE A 31 0.34 4.62 16.29
C PHE A 31 1.19 5.10 17.47
N GLU A 32 0.58 5.12 18.65
CA GLU A 32 1.27 5.32 19.92
C GLU A 32 1.34 4.03 20.72
N GLY A 33 2.40 3.92 21.53
CA GLY A 33 2.66 2.74 22.35
C GLY A 33 3.41 1.64 21.60
N THR A 34 3.20 0.40 22.01
CA THR A 34 3.92 -0.77 21.47
C THR A 34 2.94 -1.69 20.78
N LEU A 35 3.29 -2.14 19.57
CA LEU A 35 2.44 -3.08 18.84
C LEU A 35 2.31 -4.43 19.58
N PRO A 36 1.17 -5.12 19.41
CA PRO A 36 1.02 -6.49 19.87
C PRO A 36 2.10 -7.41 19.29
N ALA A 37 2.62 -8.34 20.10
CA ALA A 37 3.67 -9.26 19.67
C ALA A 37 3.26 -10.17 18.48
N ASP A 38 1.96 -10.46 18.38
CA ASP A 38 1.37 -11.29 17.32
C ASP A 38 1.18 -10.57 15.98
N ILE A 39 1.49 -9.26 15.90
CA ILE A 39 1.23 -8.46 14.71
C ILE A 39 1.99 -8.99 13.48
N LYS A 40 3.23 -9.45 13.67
CA LYS A 40 4.10 -9.96 12.59
C LYS A 40 3.72 -11.35 12.12
N GLU A 41 3.02 -12.10 12.97
CA GLU A 41 2.49 -13.43 12.63
C GLU A 41 1.18 -13.33 11.84
N LYS A 42 0.37 -12.32 12.17
CA LYS A 42 -0.95 -12.09 11.54
C LYS A 42 -0.88 -11.30 10.25
N PHE A 43 0.06 -10.36 10.13
CA PHE A 43 0.13 -9.43 9.01
C PHE A 43 1.54 -9.39 8.41
N ARG A 44 1.59 -9.24 7.08
CA ARG A 44 2.85 -9.06 6.37
C ARG A 44 3.30 -7.60 6.49
N LEU A 45 4.23 -7.33 7.41
CA LEU A 45 4.87 -6.03 7.51
C LEU A 45 5.93 -5.89 6.40
N THR A 46 5.89 -4.80 5.66
CA THR A 46 6.91 -4.44 4.67
C THR A 46 7.89 -3.41 5.22
N GLU A 47 7.48 -2.62 6.22
CA GLU A 47 8.32 -1.67 6.92
C GLU A 47 7.86 -1.54 8.38
N GLU A 48 8.80 -1.39 9.30
CA GLU A 48 8.53 -1.18 10.72
C GLU A 48 9.48 -0.11 11.27
N LYS A 49 8.90 0.89 11.92
CA LYS A 49 9.57 1.98 12.64
C LYS A 49 8.97 2.09 14.03
N GLU A 50 9.59 2.87 14.89
CA GLU A 50 9.23 3.02 16.31
C GLU A 50 7.72 3.30 16.55
N HIS A 51 7.10 4.12 15.70
CA HIS A 51 5.69 4.52 15.83
C HIS A 51 4.89 4.34 14.54
N SER A 52 5.41 3.61 13.57
CA SER A 52 4.69 3.40 12.31
C SER A 52 5.05 2.08 11.65
N ILE A 53 4.09 1.48 10.98
CA ILE A 53 4.27 0.29 10.16
C ILE A 53 3.70 0.51 8.77
N THR A 54 4.31 -0.15 7.80
CA THR A 54 3.70 -0.39 6.50
C THR A 54 3.39 -1.87 6.40
N VAL A 55 2.14 -2.18 6.07
CA VAL A 55 1.65 -3.56 5.92
C VAL A 55 1.13 -3.81 4.52
N GLN A 56 1.43 -4.99 3.97
CA GLN A 56 0.81 -5.47 2.75
C GLN A 56 -0.33 -6.41 3.10
N LEU A 57 -1.52 -6.10 2.60
CA LEU A 57 -2.73 -6.84 2.90
C LEU A 57 -3.21 -7.62 1.68
N PRO A 58 -3.71 -8.85 1.84
CA PRO A 58 -4.13 -9.68 0.71
C PRO A 58 -5.37 -9.12 0.01
N ASN A 59 -6.21 -8.37 0.71
CA ASN A 59 -7.41 -7.73 0.17
C ASN A 59 -7.85 -6.52 1.02
N LYS A 60 -8.84 -5.78 0.52
CA LYS A 60 -9.41 -4.60 1.21
C LYS A 60 -10.12 -4.94 2.53
N ASN A 61 -10.63 -6.15 2.72
CA ASN A 61 -11.31 -6.49 3.99
C ASN A 61 -10.30 -6.66 5.14
N SER A 62 -9.07 -7.10 4.82
CA SER A 62 -8.00 -7.26 5.80
C SER A 62 -7.54 -5.94 6.44
N SER A 63 -7.82 -4.78 5.84
CA SER A 63 -7.49 -3.48 6.46
C SER A 63 -8.34 -3.20 7.69
N ASN A 64 -9.63 -3.52 7.62
CA ASN A 64 -10.54 -3.41 8.75
C ASN A 64 -10.20 -4.42 9.85
N GLU A 65 -9.73 -5.62 9.47
CA GLU A 65 -9.26 -6.62 10.42
C GLU A 65 -8.02 -6.13 11.18
N LEU A 66 -7.05 -5.54 10.48
CA LEU A 66 -5.87 -4.92 11.09
C LEU A 66 -6.27 -3.82 12.07
N LEU A 67 -7.09 -2.86 11.64
CA LEU A 67 -7.56 -1.78 12.50
C LEU A 67 -8.29 -2.33 13.73
N SER A 68 -9.19 -3.29 13.53
CA SER A 68 -9.96 -3.91 14.63
C SER A 68 -9.06 -4.62 15.63
N HIS A 69 -8.02 -5.32 15.16
CA HIS A 69 -7.03 -5.99 16.01
C HIS A 69 -6.31 -4.98 16.91
N LEU A 70 -5.79 -3.90 16.31
CA LEU A 70 -5.04 -2.88 17.03
C LEU A 70 -5.91 -2.09 18.02
N LEU A 71 -7.13 -1.73 17.62
CA LEU A 71 -8.08 -1.05 18.51
C LEU A 71 -8.48 -1.92 19.71
N ARG A 72 -8.67 -3.23 19.50
CA ARG A 72 -8.95 -4.19 20.59
C ARG A 72 -7.76 -4.37 21.52
N ALA A 73 -6.54 -4.25 21.00
CA ALA A 73 -5.33 -4.25 21.80
C ALA A 73 -5.08 -2.92 22.55
N GLY A 74 -5.97 -1.93 22.42
CA GLY A 74 -5.86 -0.64 23.08
C GLY A 74 -4.84 0.31 22.46
N ILE A 75 -4.42 0.06 21.21
CA ILE A 75 -3.46 0.90 20.50
C ILE A 75 -4.16 2.17 20.00
N HIS A 76 -3.56 3.32 20.30
CA HIS A 76 -4.01 4.59 19.76
C HIS A 76 -3.47 4.79 18.34
N ILE A 77 -4.37 4.92 17.36
CA ILE A 77 -4.02 5.09 15.95
C ILE A 77 -4.09 6.57 15.60
N GLN A 78 -2.97 7.14 15.15
CA GLN A 78 -2.85 8.53 14.74
C GLN A 78 -3.17 8.73 13.25
N SER A 79 -2.77 7.79 12.39
CA SER A 79 -2.98 7.87 10.95
C SER A 79 -3.13 6.48 10.35
N PHE A 80 -4.05 6.34 9.39
CA PHE A 80 -4.23 5.12 8.62
C PHE A 80 -4.66 5.46 7.19
N HIS A 81 -3.88 5.05 6.19
CA HIS A 81 -4.23 5.29 4.79
C HIS A 81 -3.61 4.25 3.84
N GLU A 82 -4.26 4.02 2.71
CA GLU A 82 -3.74 3.20 1.62
C GLU A 82 -2.61 3.97 0.91
N ILE A 83 -1.48 3.30 0.70
CA ILE A 83 -0.36 3.81 -0.09
C ILE A 83 -0.62 3.39 -1.53
N LEU A 84 -0.85 4.38 -2.40
CA LEU A 84 -0.98 4.16 -3.84
C LEU A 84 0.37 4.41 -4.52
N PRO A 85 0.74 3.61 -5.52
CA PRO A 85 1.97 3.84 -6.27
C PRO A 85 1.92 5.19 -6.98
N SER A 86 3.10 5.80 -7.12
CA SER A 86 3.30 6.98 -7.95
C SER A 86 3.24 6.62 -9.43
N LEU A 87 2.95 7.60 -10.29
CA LEU A 87 2.96 7.37 -11.73
C LEU A 87 4.33 6.93 -12.25
N ASN A 88 5.41 7.35 -11.59
CA ASN A 88 6.77 6.96 -11.96
C ASN A 88 7.04 5.49 -11.63
N GLU A 89 6.63 5.00 -10.46
CA GLU A 89 6.74 3.58 -10.10
C GLU A 89 5.93 2.70 -11.06
N ILE A 90 4.70 3.10 -11.38
CA ILE A 90 3.86 2.39 -12.36
C ILE A 90 4.53 2.37 -13.74
N PHE A 91 5.11 3.49 -14.17
CA PHE A 91 5.84 3.56 -15.44
C PHE A 91 7.03 2.60 -15.47
N ILE A 92 7.85 2.60 -14.42
CA ILE A 92 9.01 1.70 -14.30
C ILE A 92 8.58 0.23 -14.34
N GLN A 93 7.52 -0.14 -13.62
CA GLN A 93 6.97 -1.50 -13.68
C GLN A 93 6.57 -1.89 -15.10
N GLN A 94 5.86 -1.00 -15.81
CA GLN A 94 5.31 -1.33 -17.12
C GLN A 94 6.35 -1.41 -18.23
N VAL A 95 7.39 -0.56 -18.20
CA VAL A 95 8.49 -0.64 -19.18
C VAL A 95 9.44 -1.80 -18.91
N GLY A 96 9.60 -2.18 -17.63
CA GLY A 96 10.38 -3.38 -17.26
C GLY A 96 9.75 -4.66 -17.82
N VAL A 97 8.43 -4.79 -17.72
CA VAL A 97 7.67 -5.95 -18.26
C VAL A 97 7.64 -5.95 -19.80
N SER A 98 7.68 -4.78 -20.43
CA SER A 98 7.58 -4.68 -21.91
C SER A 98 8.89 -5.00 -22.65
N ASN A 99 10.01 -5.15 -21.93
CA ASN A 99 11.33 -5.46 -22.48
C ASN A 99 11.72 -6.94 -22.35
N GLU A 100 10.77 -7.81 -22.02
CA GLU A 100 10.90 -9.28 -22.11
C GLU A 100 10.12 -9.86 -23.30
#